data_AF-A0ABD5BKY8-F1
#
_entry.id   AF-A0ABD5BKY8-F1
#
_cell.length_a   1.000
_cell.length_b   1.000
_cell.length_c   1.000
_cell.angle_alpha   90.00
_cell.angle_beta   90.00
_cell.angle_gamma   90.00
#
_symmetry.space_group_name_H-M   'P 1'
#
loop_
_entity.id
_entity.type
_entity.pdbx_description
1 polymer ?
#
loop_
_entity_poly.entity_id
_entity_poly.type
_entity_poly.pdbx_seq_one_letter_code
_entity_poly.pdbx_strand_id
1 'polypeptide(L)'
;EVRQCRPAIAAADILLTQLENNLPAIEQVIAIAREAQTFIILNPAPFQPVPDSLLAQVDMLTPNATECTLLTGVPVRDAASARQAAQVLHAKGIRLLIVTLGTQGALFSDGENSELIPAFPAQPKDTTGAGDAFNGALAAQLAN
;
A
#
# COMPACT_ATOMS: atom_id res chain seq x y z
N GLU A 1 3.90 -24.38 3.41
CA GLU A 1 3.25 -23.47 4.38
C GLU A 1 2.35 -22.47 3.66
N VAL A 2 2.85 -21.51 2.88
CA VAL A 2 2.00 -20.53 2.14
C VAL A 2 0.86 -21.15 1.32
N ARG A 3 1.13 -22.23 0.59
CA ARG A 3 0.10 -22.94 -0.21
C ARG A 3 -1.12 -23.40 0.61
N GLN A 4 -0.96 -23.65 1.91
CA GLN A 4 -2.06 -24.07 2.79
C GLN A 4 -3.02 -22.91 3.09
N CYS A 5 -2.58 -21.65 2.93
CA CYS A 5 -3.43 -20.48 3.08
C CYS A 5 -4.35 -20.24 1.87
N ARG A 6 -4.16 -20.95 0.76
CA ARG A 6 -4.91 -20.74 -0.49
C ARG A 6 -6.45 -20.74 -0.31
N PRO A 7 -7.06 -21.69 0.43
CA PRO A 7 -8.50 -21.66 0.66
C PRO A 7 -8.96 -20.40 1.40
N ALA A 8 -8.19 -19.93 2.38
CA ALA A 8 -8.52 -18.73 3.15
C ALA A 8 -8.36 -17.46 2.30
N ILE A 9 -7.26 -17.37 1.54
CA ILE A 9 -7.02 -16.23 0.63
C ILE A 9 -8.13 -16.14 -0.42
N ALA A 10 -8.46 -17.26 -1.07
CA ALA A 10 -9.45 -17.28 -2.14
C ALA A 10 -10.89 -17.00 -1.67
N ALA A 11 -11.18 -17.20 -0.38
CA ALA A 11 -12.47 -16.88 0.21
C ALA A 11 -12.54 -15.45 0.78
N ALA A 12 -11.42 -14.73 0.84
CA ALA A 12 -11.36 -13.38 1.38
C ALA A 12 -11.67 -12.32 0.31
N ASP A 13 -12.30 -11.22 0.71
CA ASP A 13 -12.45 -10.03 -0.14
C ASP A 13 -11.10 -9.35 -0.39
N ILE A 14 -10.26 -9.27 0.65
CA ILE A 14 -9.01 -8.50 0.64
C ILE A 14 -7.86 -9.33 1.22
N LEU A 15 -6.73 -9.32 0.53
CA LEU A 15 -5.41 -9.66 1.06
C LEU A 15 -4.69 -8.36 1.42
N LEU A 16 -4.54 -8.08 2.72
CA LEU A 16 -3.65 -7.04 3.24
C LEU A 16 -2.32 -7.67 3.66
N THR A 17 -1.20 -7.19 3.13
CA THR A 17 0.14 -7.66 3.51
C THR A 17 1.15 -6.52 3.62
N GLN A 18 2.29 -6.82 4.23
CA GLN A 18 3.43 -5.93 4.43
C GLN A 18 4.77 -6.63 4.11
N LEU A 19 5.90 -5.95 4.30
CA LEU A 19 7.24 -6.41 3.92
C LEU A 19 8.09 -6.91 5.10
N GLU A 20 7.49 -7.28 6.24
CA GLU A 20 8.21 -7.87 7.38
C GLU A 20 8.48 -9.37 7.24
N ASN A 21 7.82 -10.02 6.28
CA ASN A 21 8.07 -11.41 5.92
C ASN A 21 9.12 -11.51 4.80
N ASN A 22 9.63 -12.72 4.56
CA ASN A 22 10.51 -12.94 3.41
C ASN A 22 9.77 -12.71 2.09
N LEU A 23 10.43 -12.05 1.15
CA LEU A 23 9.85 -11.68 -0.14
C LEU A 23 9.30 -12.89 -0.94
N PRO A 24 9.93 -14.07 -0.97
CA PRO A 24 9.38 -15.24 -1.67
C PRO A 24 8.02 -15.72 -1.12
N ALA A 25 7.76 -15.53 0.17
CA ALA A 25 6.44 -15.83 0.75
C ALA A 25 5.40 -14.79 0.34
N ILE A 26 5.79 -13.50 0.32
CA ILE A 26 4.93 -12.38 -0.10
C ILE A 26 4.54 -12.54 -1.59
N GLU A 27 5.50 -12.88 -2.45
CA GLU A 27 5.26 -13.18 -3.86
C GLU A 27 4.25 -14.33 -4.03
N GLN A 28 4.37 -15.39 -3.23
CA GLN A 28 3.44 -16.52 -3.30
C GLN A 28 2.02 -16.17 -2.84
N VAL A 29 1.85 -15.40 -1.76
CA VAL A 29 0.49 -14.99 -1.33
C VAL A 29 -0.15 -14.04 -2.33
N ILE A 30 0.63 -13.11 -2.90
CA ILE A 30 0.15 -12.19 -3.95
C ILE A 30 -0.26 -12.99 -5.20
N ALA A 31 0.54 -13.95 -5.64
CA ALA A 31 0.20 -14.80 -6.79
C ALA A 31 -1.11 -15.58 -6.55
N ILE A 32 -1.29 -16.16 -5.36
CA ILE A 32 -2.52 -16.87 -5.00
C ILE A 32 -3.73 -15.92 -5.00
N ALA A 33 -3.61 -14.73 -4.41
CA ALA A 33 -4.67 -13.74 -4.39
C ALA A 33 -5.03 -13.26 -5.80
N ARG A 34 -4.02 -13.05 -6.67
CA ARG A 34 -4.24 -12.71 -8.08
C ARG A 34 -5.03 -13.76 -8.83
N GLU A 35 -4.66 -15.03 -8.67
CA GLU A 35 -5.35 -16.17 -9.28
C GLU A 35 -6.80 -16.31 -8.79
N ALA A 36 -7.03 -15.99 -7.51
CA ALA A 36 -8.35 -16.04 -6.89
C ALA A 36 -9.18 -14.76 -7.07
N GLN A 37 -8.61 -13.73 -7.71
CA GLN A 37 -9.22 -12.40 -7.87
C GLN A 37 -9.54 -11.69 -6.53
N THR A 38 -8.82 -12.03 -5.47
CA THR A 38 -8.84 -11.34 -4.17
C THR A 38 -8.16 -9.98 -4.30
N PHE A 39 -8.75 -8.93 -3.75
CA PHE A 39 -8.20 -7.57 -3.85
C PHE A 39 -6.93 -7.42 -3.00
N ILE A 40 -5.84 -6.91 -3.56
CA ILE A 40 -4.53 -6.91 -2.90
C ILE A 40 -4.13 -5.51 -2.45
N ILE A 41 -3.97 -5.34 -1.14
CA ILE A 41 -3.36 -4.16 -0.52
C ILE A 41 -1.96 -4.52 -0.03
N LEU A 42 -0.95 -3.80 -0.52
CA LEU A 42 0.42 -3.90 -0.03
C LEU A 42 0.81 -2.61 0.69
N ASN A 43 1.14 -2.72 1.98
CA ASN A 43 1.88 -1.68 2.70
C ASN A 43 3.38 -1.97 2.53
N PRO A 44 4.16 -1.15 1.81
CA PRO A 44 5.58 -1.42 1.54
C PRO A 44 6.50 -1.09 2.73
N ALA A 45 6.11 -1.52 3.94
CA ALA A 45 6.79 -1.27 5.20
C ALA A 45 7.23 -2.58 5.89
N PRO A 46 8.40 -2.61 6.57
CA PRO A 46 9.50 -1.67 6.40
C PRO A 46 10.04 -1.77 4.97
N PHE A 47 10.61 -0.68 4.47
CA PHE A 47 11.08 -0.66 3.09
C PHE A 47 12.18 -1.70 2.84
N GLN A 48 11.99 -2.51 1.80
CA GLN A 48 13.02 -3.28 1.14
C GLN A 48 12.84 -3.14 -0.39
N PRO A 49 13.88 -3.38 -1.21
CA PRO A 49 13.72 -3.38 -2.65
C PRO A 49 12.68 -4.42 -3.10
N VAL A 50 11.66 -3.96 -3.82
CA VAL A 50 10.61 -4.81 -4.41
C VAL A 50 10.67 -4.66 -5.92
N PRO A 51 10.68 -5.77 -6.69
CA PRO A 51 10.68 -5.69 -8.14
C PRO A 51 9.37 -5.09 -8.67
N ASP A 52 9.47 -4.27 -9.71
CA ASP A 52 8.30 -3.63 -10.33
C ASP A 52 7.27 -4.68 -10.82
N SER A 53 7.71 -5.89 -11.17
CA SER A 53 6.83 -7.01 -11.55
C SER A 53 5.95 -7.51 -10.40
N LEU A 54 6.39 -7.39 -9.15
CA LEU A 54 5.54 -7.71 -7.99
C LEU A 54 4.58 -6.56 -7.70
N LEU A 55 5.08 -5.33 -7.79
CA LEU A 55 4.26 -4.13 -7.62
C LEU A 55 3.10 -4.10 -8.62
N ALA A 56 3.33 -4.42 -9.90
CA ALA A 56 2.29 -4.49 -10.91
C ALA A 56 1.18 -5.54 -10.65
N GLN A 57 1.37 -6.43 -9.67
CA GLN A 57 0.36 -7.42 -9.26
C GLN A 57 -0.53 -6.93 -8.12
N VAL A 58 -0.21 -5.81 -7.45
CA VAL A 58 -1.04 -5.31 -6.34
C VAL A 58 -2.11 -4.36 -6.85
N ASP A 59 -3.29 -4.39 -6.23
CA ASP A 59 -4.39 -3.49 -6.61
C ASP A 59 -4.22 -2.10 -5.98
N MET A 60 -3.74 -2.06 -4.73
CA MET A 60 -3.49 -0.84 -3.97
C MET A 60 -2.15 -0.91 -3.24
N LEU A 61 -1.41 0.20 -3.28
CA LEU A 61 -0.17 0.38 -2.53
C LEU A 61 -0.32 1.56 -1.55
N THR A 62 0.11 1.36 -0.30
CA THR A 62 -0.10 2.33 0.80
C THR A 62 1.22 2.82 1.45
N PRO A 63 2.17 3.39 0.69
CA PRO A 63 3.44 3.83 1.26
C PRO A 63 3.26 5.06 2.16
N ASN A 64 4.15 5.24 3.13
CA ASN A 64 4.38 6.57 3.71
C ASN A 64 5.31 7.42 2.82
N ALA A 65 5.53 8.68 3.19
CA ALA A 65 6.42 9.59 2.44
C ALA A 65 7.85 9.04 2.23
N THR A 66 8.41 8.35 3.24
CA THR A 66 9.76 7.76 3.18
C THR A 66 9.79 6.61 2.18
N GLU A 67 8.87 5.66 2.30
CA GLU A 67 8.76 4.51 1.39
C GLU A 67 8.46 4.95 -0.04
N CYS A 68 7.57 5.93 -0.22
CA CYS A 68 7.23 6.49 -1.52
C CYS A 68 8.47 7.14 -2.17
N THR A 69 9.29 7.85 -1.38
CA THR A 69 10.57 8.39 -1.84
C THR A 69 11.52 7.28 -2.27
N LEU A 70 11.64 6.21 -1.49
CA LEU A 70 12.54 5.10 -1.77
C LEU A 70 12.12 4.29 -3.01
N LEU A 71 10.82 4.13 -3.25
CA LEU A 71 10.27 3.42 -4.41
C LEU A 71 10.40 4.19 -5.74
N THR A 72 10.43 5.53 -5.67
CA THR A 72 10.31 6.41 -6.85
C THR A 72 11.57 7.22 -7.14
N GLY A 73 12.43 7.42 -6.14
CA GLY A 73 13.53 8.39 -6.20
C GLY A 73 13.08 9.86 -6.09
N VAL A 74 11.79 10.14 -5.93
CA VAL A 74 11.23 11.49 -5.80
C VAL A 74 11.07 11.84 -4.32
N PRO A 75 11.75 12.88 -3.79
CA PRO A 75 11.59 13.27 -2.39
C PRO A 75 10.16 13.75 -2.07
N VAL A 76 9.44 12.98 -1.26
CA VAL A 76 8.06 13.32 -0.85
C VAL A 76 8.07 14.10 0.47
N ARG A 77 7.56 15.33 0.44
CA ARG A 77 7.52 16.25 1.60
C ARG A 77 6.15 16.89 1.82
N ASP A 78 5.33 16.90 0.78
CA ASP A 78 4.02 17.54 0.74
C ASP A 78 3.13 16.86 -0.31
N ALA A 79 1.89 17.32 -0.42
CA ALA A 79 0.93 16.78 -1.39
C ALA A 79 1.36 16.97 -2.85
N ALA A 80 2.17 17.99 -3.19
CA ALA A 80 2.60 18.23 -4.56
C ALA A 80 3.66 17.21 -5.00
N SER A 81 4.70 17.03 -4.17
CA SER A 81 5.73 16.00 -4.36
C SER A 81 5.17 14.58 -4.27
N ALA A 82 4.19 14.33 -3.41
CA ALA A 82 3.48 13.06 -3.35
C ALA A 82 2.74 12.72 -4.66
N ARG A 83 2.11 13.71 -5.33
CA ARG A 83 1.48 13.51 -6.64
C ARG A 83 2.50 13.16 -7.71
N GLN A 84 3.67 13.80 -7.71
CA GLN A 84 4.76 13.48 -8.64
C GLN A 84 5.27 12.05 -8.43
N ALA A 85 5.48 11.65 -7.18
CA ALA A 85 5.88 10.27 -6.86
C ALA A 85 4.79 9.26 -7.24
N ALA A 86 3.52 9.58 -7.02
CA ALA A 86 2.40 8.73 -7.42
C ALA A 86 2.38 8.48 -8.94
N GLN A 87 2.64 9.49 -9.77
CA GLN A 87 2.75 9.32 -11.22
C GLN A 87 3.84 8.32 -11.63
N VAL A 88 4.99 8.32 -10.93
CA VAL A 88 6.06 7.32 -11.16
C VAL A 88 5.57 5.92 -10.84
N LEU A 89 4.83 5.74 -9.74
CA LEU A 89 4.28 4.43 -9.34
C LEU A 89 3.17 3.95 -10.28
N HIS A 90 2.32 4.86 -10.78
CA HIS A 90 1.33 4.52 -11.81
C HIS A 90 2.00 4.09 -13.11
N ALA A 91 3.10 4.73 -13.52
CA ALA A 91 3.90 4.32 -14.68
C ALA A 91 4.53 2.92 -14.52
N LYS A 92 4.67 2.43 -13.27
CA LYS A 92 5.10 1.07 -12.94
C LYS A 92 3.94 0.05 -12.89
N GLY A 93 2.71 0.48 -13.15
CA GLY A 93 1.53 -0.39 -13.20
C GLY A 93 0.71 -0.44 -11.91
N ILE A 94 1.01 0.37 -10.89
CA ILE A 94 0.14 0.47 -9.72
C ILE A 94 -1.16 1.18 -10.09
N ARG A 95 -2.30 0.56 -9.80
CA ARG A 95 -3.61 1.14 -10.09
C ARG A 95 -4.04 2.15 -9.04
N LEU A 96 -4.04 1.76 -7.77
CA LEU A 96 -4.50 2.61 -6.66
C LEU A 96 -3.37 2.92 -5.69
N LEU A 97 -3.26 4.18 -5.28
CA LEU A 97 -2.26 4.66 -4.35
C LEU A 97 -2.89 5.44 -3.21
N ILE A 98 -2.42 5.18 -2.00
CA ILE A 98 -2.62 6.06 -0.85
C ILE A 98 -1.26 6.37 -0.24
N VAL A 99 -0.76 7.58 -0.42
CA VAL A 99 0.49 8.03 0.20
C VAL A 99 0.16 8.70 1.53
N THR A 100 0.58 8.10 2.65
CA THR A 100 0.39 8.70 3.98
C THR A 100 1.44 9.78 4.24
N LEU A 101 0.99 10.97 4.66
CA LEU A 101 1.80 12.18 4.85
C LEU A 101 1.77 12.68 6.31
N GLY A 102 1.49 11.77 7.25
CA GLY A 102 1.40 12.08 8.67
C GLY A 102 0.30 13.10 8.96
N THR A 103 0.66 14.22 9.60
CA THR A 103 -0.29 15.29 9.97
C THR A 103 -0.90 16.02 8.77
N GLN A 104 -0.32 15.89 7.57
CA GLN A 104 -0.90 16.46 6.35
C GLN A 104 -2.05 15.60 5.79
N GLY A 105 -2.27 14.39 6.34
CA GLY A 105 -3.29 13.45 5.87
C GLY A 105 -2.75 12.40 4.93
N ALA A 106 -3.54 12.05 3.92
CA ALA A 106 -3.20 11.03 2.94
C ALA A 106 -3.60 11.47 1.53
N LEU A 107 -2.70 11.27 0.57
CA LEU A 107 -2.99 11.51 -0.85
C LEU A 107 -3.52 10.22 -1.47
N PHE A 108 -4.77 10.21 -1.93
CA PHE A 108 -5.31 9.17 -2.80
C PHE A 108 -5.01 9.51 -4.27
N SER A 109 -4.70 8.49 -5.08
CA SER A 109 -4.49 8.62 -6.53
C SER A 109 -4.86 7.33 -7.25
N ASP A 110 -5.60 7.43 -8.37
CA ASP A 110 -6.00 6.30 -9.23
C ASP A 110 -5.36 6.33 -10.63
N GLY A 111 -4.45 7.27 -10.86
CA GLY A 111 -3.75 7.50 -12.12
C GLY A 111 -4.39 8.57 -13.00
N GLU A 112 -5.67 8.87 -12.80
CA GLU A 112 -6.40 9.94 -13.51
C GLU A 112 -6.67 11.12 -12.59
N ASN A 113 -7.06 10.83 -11.35
CA ASN A 113 -7.44 11.78 -10.32
C ASN A 113 -6.52 11.63 -9.11
N SER A 114 -6.34 12.73 -8.37
CA SER A 114 -5.67 12.69 -7.07
C SER A 114 -6.31 13.66 -6.08
N GLU A 115 -6.51 13.20 -4.85
CA GLU A 115 -7.17 13.96 -3.80
C GLU A 115 -6.36 13.89 -2.50
N LEU A 116 -6.18 15.04 -1.84
CA LEU A 116 -5.59 15.08 -0.51
C LEU A 116 -6.71 15.01 0.52
N ILE A 117 -6.73 13.93 1.29
CA ILE A 117 -7.67 13.72 2.38
C ILE A 117 -6.98 14.20 3.67
N PRO A 118 -7.49 15.24 4.35
CA PRO A 118 -6.83 15.80 5.52
C PRO A 118 -6.83 14.83 6.71
N ALA A 119 -5.77 14.86 7.52
CA ALA A 119 -5.74 14.14 8.78
C ALA A 119 -6.73 14.76 9.78
N PHE A 120 -7.30 13.93 10.64
CA PHE A 120 -8.00 14.43 11.83
C PHE A 120 -7.01 15.13 12.77
N PRO A 121 -7.37 16.29 13.36
CA PRO A 121 -6.53 16.94 14.35
C PRO A 121 -6.27 16.01 15.54
N ALA A 122 -4.99 15.74 15.82
CA ALA A 122 -4.57 14.92 16.94
C ALA A 122 -3.28 15.46 17.56
N GLN A 123 -3.09 15.20 18.86
CA GLN A 123 -1.81 15.39 19.55
C GLN A 123 -1.17 14.03 19.79
N PRO A 124 -0.37 13.50 18.84
CA PRO A 124 0.21 12.19 18.98
C PRO A 124 1.20 12.16 20.16
N LYS A 125 0.98 11.23 21.08
CA LYS A 125 1.95 10.89 22.13
C LYS A 125 2.91 9.78 21.68
N ASP A 126 2.37 8.86 20.90
CA ASP A 126 3.07 7.76 20.26
C ASP A 126 2.40 7.52 18.90
N THR A 127 3.21 7.37 17.86
CA THR A 127 2.75 7.10 16.49
C THR A 127 3.00 5.64 16.07
N THR A 128 3.52 4.81 16.97
CA THR A 128 3.73 3.38 16.74
C THR A 128 2.40 2.72 16.38
N GLY A 129 2.41 1.94 15.29
CA GLY A 129 1.21 1.27 14.79
C GLY A 129 0.17 2.16 14.10
N ALA A 130 0.41 3.47 13.95
CA ALA A 130 -0.54 4.35 13.25
C ALA A 130 -0.74 3.93 11.78
N GLY A 131 0.32 3.49 11.11
CA GLY A 131 0.27 2.93 9.75
C GLY A 131 -0.50 1.61 9.68
N ASP A 132 -0.28 0.71 10.64
CA ASP A 132 -1.00 -0.57 10.73
C ASP A 132 -2.49 -0.35 10.99
N ALA A 133 -2.82 0.55 11.93
CA ALA A 133 -4.19 0.92 12.23
C ALA A 133 -4.89 1.54 11.01
N PHE A 134 -4.20 2.40 10.26
CA PHE A 134 -4.71 2.96 9.02
C PHE A 134 -5.02 1.87 7.98
N ASN A 135 -4.05 1.00 7.70
CA ASN A 135 -4.21 -0.07 6.71
C ASN A 135 -5.28 -1.09 7.11
N GLY A 136 -5.33 -1.47 8.39
CA GLY A 136 -6.34 -2.38 8.92
C GLY A 136 -7.75 -1.81 8.82
N ALA A 137 -7.94 -0.54 9.20
CA ALA A 137 -9.24 0.13 9.08
C ALA A 137 -9.66 0.32 7.61
N LEU A 138 -8.71 0.68 6.75
CA LEU A 138 -8.93 0.80 5.30
C LEU A 138 -9.41 -0.53 4.70
N ALA A 139 -8.69 -1.62 4.97
CA ALA A 139 -9.07 -2.95 4.49
C ALA A 139 -10.45 -3.37 5.02
N ALA A 140 -10.71 -3.18 6.32
CA ALA A 140 -12.00 -3.51 6.92
C ALA A 140 -13.17 -2.73 6.29
N GLN A 141 -12.94 -1.47 5.90
CA GLN A 141 -13.98 -0.62 5.30
C GLN A 141 -14.24 -0.91 3.82
N LEU A 142 -13.24 -1.48 3.11
CA LEU A 142 -13.33 -1.86 1.71
C LEU A 142 -13.87 -3.29 1.49
N ALA A 143 -13.77 -4.16 2.50
CA ALA A 143 -14.34 -5.51 2.46
C ALA A 143 -15.88 -5.46 2.46
N ASN A 144 -16.51 -6.47 1.86
CA ASN A 144 -17.97 -6.57 1.72
C ASN A 144 -18.68 -7.12 2.97
#